data_AF-A0A9P8MSM5-F1
#
_entry.id   AF-A0A9P8MSM5-F1
#
_cell.length_a   1.000
_cell.length_b   1.000
_cell.length_c   1.000
_cell.angle_alpha   90.00
_cell.angle_beta   90.00
_cell.angle_gamma   90.00
#
_symmetry.space_group_name_H-M   'P 1'
#
loop_
_entity.id
_entity.type
_entity.pdbx_description
1 polymer ?
#
loop_
_entity_poly.entity_id
_entity_poly.type
_entity_poly.pdbx_seq_one_letter_code
_entity_poly.pdbx_strand_id
1 'polypeptide(L)'
;MGSYEIGQNVGFFMMDNASSNDTCIRELAKRYPVIKPQSRLRCVGHMLNLIVKALLFGQGVGKLEKQLCGASEVERFEIWRKHSFRAVKLRHAIDLFFLNYCYGGVGYDISQDVLTLQDWIDLHHFLDILKPFKDLTKRMEGRANKAGLEGSHGSLHETIESFDVLFKKLQEAGRFADDHPDVVSTYYSHAIDAARIKLEEYFGLTDATPAYREAKSVVQEVFAEYEDAYMEADAADHEEASSLALGEVVADKAGDDLVALDPLQEARKRRQMLAELAASGKEGGKSETNF
;
A
#
# COMPACT_ATOMS: atom_id res chain seq x y z
N MET A 1 -23.98 -15.78 -11.64
CA MET A 1 -25.00 -14.87 -11.05
C MET A 1 -26.38 -15.49 -11.04
N GLY A 2 -26.95 -15.92 -12.17
CA GLY A 2 -28.29 -16.53 -12.20
C GLY A 2 -28.44 -17.79 -11.34
N SER A 3 -27.43 -18.68 -11.35
CA SER A 3 -27.43 -19.92 -10.54
C SER A 3 -27.36 -19.70 -9.02
N TYR A 4 -26.99 -18.49 -8.59
CA TYR A 4 -26.85 -18.13 -7.18
C TYR A 4 -27.82 -17.00 -6.78
N GLU A 5 -28.68 -16.57 -7.71
CA GLU A 5 -29.69 -15.50 -7.50
C GLU A 5 -29.13 -14.13 -7.03
N ILE A 6 -27.82 -13.91 -7.14
CA ILE A 6 -27.15 -12.67 -6.68
C ILE A 6 -27.17 -11.52 -7.71
N GLY A 7 -27.82 -11.70 -8.87
CA GLY A 7 -27.69 -10.76 -10.00
C GLY A 7 -28.13 -9.32 -9.70
N GLN A 8 -29.01 -9.12 -8.71
CA GLN A 8 -29.46 -7.79 -8.27
C GLN A 8 -28.65 -7.23 -7.09
N ASN A 9 -27.77 -8.04 -6.50
CA ASN A 9 -27.06 -7.71 -5.25
C ASN A 9 -25.56 -7.46 -5.45
N VAL A 10 -25.01 -7.71 -6.65
CA VAL A 10 -23.59 -7.48 -6.95
C VAL A 10 -23.40 -6.06 -7.49
N GLY A 11 -22.83 -5.17 -6.68
CA GLY A 11 -22.61 -3.77 -7.03
C GLY A 11 -21.23 -3.45 -7.63
N PHE A 12 -20.17 -4.17 -7.24
CA PHE A 12 -18.78 -3.88 -7.63
C PHE A 12 -17.96 -5.14 -7.93
N PHE A 13 -16.93 -4.99 -8.76
CA PHE A 13 -16.05 -6.05 -9.23
C PHE A 13 -14.59 -5.61 -9.11
N MET A 14 -13.79 -6.31 -8.31
CA MET A 14 -12.34 -6.11 -8.28
C MET A 14 -11.70 -6.86 -9.44
N MET A 15 -11.04 -6.14 -10.35
CA MET A 15 -10.45 -6.70 -11.57
C MET A 15 -9.08 -6.08 -11.84
N ASP A 16 -8.21 -6.76 -12.58
CA ASP A 16 -6.95 -6.17 -13.06
C ASP A 16 -7.21 -5.00 -14.04
N ASN A 17 -6.15 -4.30 -14.46
CA ASN A 17 -6.29 -3.09 -15.29
C ASN A 17 -6.47 -3.39 -16.80
N ALA A 18 -6.74 -4.64 -17.21
CA ALA A 18 -6.96 -4.96 -18.62
C ALA A 18 -8.22 -4.29 -19.18
N SER A 19 -8.16 -3.79 -20.43
CA SER A 19 -9.29 -3.13 -21.09
C SER A 19 -10.43 -4.10 -21.45
N SER A 20 -10.15 -5.41 -21.52
CA SER A 20 -11.18 -6.46 -21.62
C SER A 20 -12.18 -6.40 -20.47
N ASN A 21 -11.76 -5.96 -19.29
CA ASN A 21 -12.63 -5.84 -18.12
C ASN A 21 -13.64 -4.69 -18.26
N ASP A 22 -13.29 -3.61 -18.95
CA ASP A 22 -14.27 -2.55 -19.30
C ASP A 22 -15.37 -3.10 -20.19
N THR A 23 -14.99 -3.96 -21.15
CA THR A 23 -15.95 -4.63 -22.03
C THR A 23 -16.81 -5.61 -21.24
N CYS A 24 -16.22 -6.39 -20.34
CA CYS A 24 -16.95 -7.30 -19.45
C CYS A 24 -18.03 -6.56 -18.64
N ILE A 25 -17.67 -5.45 -17.97
CA ILE A 25 -18.62 -4.67 -17.17
C ILE A 25 -19.73 -4.07 -18.02
N ARG A 26 -19.42 -3.59 -19.23
CA ARG A 26 -20.43 -3.08 -20.17
C ARG A 26 -21.41 -4.15 -20.61
N GLU A 27 -20.96 -5.37 -20.88
CA GLU A 27 -21.85 -6.48 -21.24
C GLU A 27 -22.69 -6.95 -20.04
N LEU A 28 -22.11 -6.96 -18.83
CA LEU A 28 -22.84 -7.27 -17.60
C LEU A 28 -23.93 -6.23 -17.30
N ALA A 29 -23.65 -4.94 -17.50
CA ALA A 29 -24.60 -3.85 -17.31
C ALA A 29 -25.84 -3.96 -18.21
N LYS A 30 -25.74 -4.56 -19.40
CA LYS A 30 -26.90 -4.83 -20.27
C LYS A 30 -27.87 -5.83 -19.66
N ARG A 31 -27.37 -6.76 -18.82
CA ARG A 31 -28.15 -7.84 -18.23
C ARG A 31 -28.64 -7.51 -16.82
N TYR A 32 -27.89 -6.71 -16.08
CA TYR A 32 -28.13 -6.38 -14.67
C TYR A 32 -28.10 -4.85 -14.45
N PRO A 33 -29.25 -4.19 -14.27
CA PRO A 33 -29.34 -2.73 -14.15
C PRO A 33 -28.59 -2.13 -12.94
N VAL A 34 -28.32 -2.94 -11.91
CA VAL A 34 -27.53 -2.53 -10.74
C VAL A 34 -26.05 -2.29 -11.08
N ILE A 35 -25.54 -2.91 -12.15
CA ILE A 35 -24.15 -2.79 -12.58
C ILE A 35 -24.01 -1.53 -13.44
N LYS A 36 -23.07 -0.67 -13.04
CA LYS A 36 -22.75 0.59 -13.73
C LYS A 36 -21.31 0.53 -14.26
N PRO A 37 -20.91 1.42 -15.18
CA PRO A 37 -19.50 1.52 -15.60
C PRO A 37 -18.54 1.71 -14.41
N GLN A 38 -18.98 2.41 -13.36
CA GLN A 38 -18.20 2.64 -12.14
C GLN A 38 -18.15 1.41 -11.21
N SER A 39 -18.90 0.34 -11.50
CA SER A 39 -18.85 -0.91 -10.74
C SER A 39 -17.50 -1.63 -10.87
N ARG A 40 -16.61 -1.19 -11.77
CA ARG A 40 -15.26 -1.73 -11.88
C ARG A 40 -14.33 -1.10 -10.85
N LEU A 41 -13.86 -1.90 -9.91
CA LEU A 41 -12.72 -1.58 -9.06
C LEU A 41 -11.45 -2.14 -9.71
N ARG A 42 -10.37 -1.34 -9.69
CA ARG A 42 -9.06 -1.77 -10.16
C ARG A 42 -8.26 -2.36 -9.01
N CYS A 43 -7.64 -3.51 -9.26
CA CYS A 43 -6.76 -4.17 -8.31
C CYS A 43 -5.56 -3.29 -7.99
N VAL A 44 -5.40 -2.95 -6.72
CA VAL A 44 -4.32 -2.08 -6.22
C VAL A 44 -2.95 -2.68 -6.50
N GLY A 45 -2.76 -3.97 -6.22
CA GLY A 45 -1.49 -4.65 -6.52
C GLY A 45 -1.11 -4.54 -8.00
N HIS A 46 -2.09 -4.63 -8.90
CA HIS A 46 -1.85 -4.46 -10.32
C HIS A 46 -1.54 -3.00 -10.72
N MET A 47 -2.20 -2.02 -10.10
CA MET A 47 -1.86 -0.60 -10.30
C MET A 47 -0.44 -0.29 -9.82
N LEU A 48 -0.07 -0.75 -8.62
CA LEU A 48 1.28 -0.60 -8.05
C LEU A 48 2.34 -1.21 -8.96
N ASN A 49 2.09 -2.40 -9.50
CA ASN A 49 3.00 -3.05 -10.43
C ASN A 49 3.22 -2.21 -11.71
N LEU A 50 2.16 -1.60 -12.25
CA LEU A 50 2.27 -0.74 -13.44
C LEU A 50 3.01 0.57 -13.16
N ILE A 51 2.88 1.13 -11.96
CA ILE A 51 3.65 2.32 -11.53
C ILE A 51 5.13 1.97 -11.39
N VAL A 52 5.44 0.85 -10.73
CA VAL A 52 6.81 0.35 -10.59
C VAL A 52 7.45 0.05 -11.94
N LYS A 53 6.68 -0.43 -12.91
CA LYS A 53 7.15 -0.58 -14.28
C LYS A 53 7.51 0.75 -14.92
N ALA A 54 6.65 1.76 -14.79
CA ALA A 54 6.96 3.10 -15.29
C ALA A 54 8.23 3.66 -14.64
N LEU A 55 8.45 3.39 -13.35
CA LEU A 55 9.69 3.71 -12.64
C LEU A 55 10.91 3.01 -13.25
N LEU A 56 10.84 1.71 -13.51
CA LEU A 56 12.02 0.92 -13.93
C LEU A 56 12.32 0.95 -15.43
N PHE A 57 11.32 1.24 -16.26
CA PHE A 57 11.44 1.07 -17.72
C PHE A 57 10.92 2.29 -18.51
N GLY A 58 10.45 3.34 -17.83
CA GLY A 58 9.90 4.54 -18.45
C GLY A 58 8.50 4.37 -19.04
N GLN A 59 8.05 5.34 -19.85
CA GLN A 59 6.73 5.31 -20.48
C GLN A 59 6.64 4.25 -21.60
N GLY A 60 5.55 3.49 -21.66
CA GLY A 60 5.31 2.52 -22.75
C GLY A 60 5.87 1.11 -22.53
N VAL A 61 6.16 0.73 -21.28
CA VAL A 61 6.72 -0.58 -20.87
C VAL A 61 6.02 -1.78 -21.50
N GLY A 62 4.69 -1.76 -21.62
CA GLY A 62 3.94 -2.87 -22.21
C GLY A 62 4.28 -3.15 -23.68
N LYS A 63 4.85 -2.18 -24.40
CA LYS A 63 5.37 -2.35 -25.78
C LYS A 63 6.81 -2.88 -25.74
N LEU A 64 7.65 -2.31 -24.89
CA LEU A 64 9.05 -2.72 -24.69
C LEU A 64 9.15 -4.16 -24.15
N GLU A 65 8.28 -4.56 -23.22
CA GLU A 65 8.22 -5.90 -22.64
C GLU A 65 7.70 -6.95 -23.62
N LYS A 66 6.80 -6.59 -24.54
CA LYS A 66 6.38 -7.45 -25.65
C LYS A 66 7.53 -7.68 -26.63
N GLN A 67 8.53 -6.80 -26.64
CA GLN A 67 9.76 -6.96 -27.43
C GLN A 67 10.83 -7.77 -26.66
N LEU A 68 10.78 -7.82 -25.32
CA LEU A 68 11.70 -8.54 -24.43
C LEU A 68 11.22 -9.97 -24.05
N CYS A 69 10.64 -10.73 -24.97
CA CYS A 69 9.94 -11.99 -24.67
C CYS A 69 10.81 -13.07 -23.97
N GLY A 70 10.23 -13.71 -22.94
CA GLY A 70 10.75 -14.94 -22.29
C GLY A 70 10.20 -15.23 -20.88
N ALA A 71 9.72 -14.22 -20.14
CA ALA A 71 9.18 -14.38 -18.78
C ALA A 71 7.91 -13.52 -18.57
N SER A 72 7.02 -13.95 -17.66
CA SER A 72 5.84 -13.18 -17.28
C SER A 72 6.20 -11.86 -16.59
N GLU A 73 5.24 -10.93 -16.52
CA GLU A 73 5.38 -9.62 -15.88
C GLU A 73 5.80 -9.73 -14.40
N VAL A 74 5.25 -10.69 -13.67
CA VAL A 74 5.58 -10.94 -12.27
C VAL A 74 6.97 -11.54 -12.12
N GLU A 75 7.34 -12.48 -13.00
CA GLU A 75 8.66 -13.12 -12.98
C GLU A 75 9.78 -12.11 -13.30
N ARG A 76 9.59 -11.24 -14.29
CA ARG A 76 10.58 -10.21 -14.64
C ARG A 76 10.85 -9.26 -13.48
N PHE A 77 9.80 -8.78 -12.82
CA PHE A 77 9.94 -7.90 -11.67
C PHE A 77 10.64 -8.61 -10.50
N GLU A 78 10.28 -9.85 -10.21
CA GLU A 78 10.87 -10.61 -9.10
C GLU A 78 12.32 -11.01 -9.37
N ILE A 79 12.66 -11.35 -10.62
CA ILE A 79 14.04 -11.57 -11.07
C ILE A 79 14.83 -10.27 -10.93
N TRP A 80 14.36 -9.16 -11.50
CA TRP A 80 15.02 -7.87 -11.39
C TRP A 80 15.28 -7.52 -9.92
N ARG A 81 14.25 -7.61 -9.08
CA ARG A 81 14.35 -7.34 -7.64
C ARG A 81 15.41 -8.22 -6.97
N LYS A 82 15.31 -9.54 -7.13
CA LYS A 82 16.23 -10.49 -6.48
C LYS A 82 17.67 -10.30 -6.96
N HIS A 83 17.86 -10.03 -8.24
CA HIS A 83 19.18 -9.88 -8.83
C HIS A 83 19.80 -8.51 -8.52
N SER A 84 19.03 -7.42 -8.52
CA SER A 84 19.51 -6.08 -8.14
C SER A 84 20.00 -6.01 -6.69
N PHE A 85 19.24 -6.55 -5.72
CA PHE A 85 19.70 -6.62 -4.32
C PHE A 85 20.95 -7.50 -4.14
N ARG A 86 21.06 -8.58 -4.91
CA ARG A 86 22.24 -9.45 -4.89
C ARG A 86 23.45 -8.77 -5.53
N ALA A 87 23.25 -8.06 -6.64
CA ALA A 87 24.29 -7.31 -7.33
C ALA A 87 24.91 -6.27 -6.39
N VAL A 88 24.08 -5.47 -5.71
CA VAL A 88 24.55 -4.50 -4.71
C VAL A 88 25.36 -5.17 -3.59
N LYS A 89 24.90 -6.30 -3.05
CA LYS A 89 25.65 -7.06 -2.03
C LYS A 89 26.98 -7.60 -2.55
N LEU A 90 27.04 -7.94 -3.83
CA LEU A 90 28.20 -8.53 -4.49
C LEU A 90 29.05 -7.49 -5.22
N ARG A 91 28.79 -6.18 -5.06
CA ARG A 91 29.47 -5.11 -5.79
C ARG A 91 31.00 -5.30 -5.83
N HIS A 92 31.63 -5.43 -4.68
CA HIS A 92 33.09 -5.64 -4.60
C HIS A 92 33.56 -6.90 -5.35
N ALA A 93 32.80 -7.99 -5.29
CA ALA A 93 33.14 -9.22 -5.99
C ALA A 93 32.93 -9.08 -7.52
N ILE A 94 31.92 -8.33 -7.95
CA ILE A 94 31.64 -8.01 -9.36
C ILE A 94 32.75 -7.10 -9.91
N ASP A 95 33.09 -6.05 -9.18
CA ASP A 95 34.17 -5.12 -9.55
C ASP A 95 35.51 -5.86 -9.65
N LEU A 96 35.83 -6.72 -8.68
CA LEU A 96 37.03 -7.57 -8.73
C LEU A 96 37.01 -8.57 -9.89
N PHE A 97 35.86 -9.14 -10.23
CA PHE A 97 35.73 -10.02 -11.38
C PHE A 97 36.09 -9.27 -12.68
N PHE A 98 35.50 -8.09 -12.90
CA PHE A 98 35.76 -7.30 -14.10
C PHE A 98 37.16 -6.70 -14.17
N LEU A 99 37.76 -6.35 -13.03
CA LEU A 99 39.17 -5.92 -12.96
C LEU A 99 40.14 -7.00 -13.46
N ASN A 100 39.79 -8.28 -13.26
CA ASN A 100 40.60 -9.42 -13.66
C ASN A 100 40.09 -10.11 -14.94
N TYR A 101 39.01 -9.61 -15.53
CA TYR A 101 38.42 -10.20 -16.72
C TYR A 101 39.23 -9.80 -17.96
N CYS A 102 39.72 -10.80 -18.69
CA CYS A 102 40.41 -10.61 -19.97
C CYS A 102 39.63 -11.36 -21.07
N TYR A 103 39.12 -10.61 -22.06
CA TYR A 103 38.42 -11.20 -23.18
C TYR A 103 39.40 -11.61 -24.29
N GLY A 104 39.44 -12.92 -24.58
CA GLY A 104 40.32 -13.49 -25.62
C GLY A 104 39.59 -14.37 -26.64
N GLY A 105 38.26 -14.29 -26.72
CA GLY A 105 37.42 -15.23 -27.48
C GLY A 105 36.69 -14.64 -28.68
N VAL A 106 35.93 -15.50 -29.35
CA VAL A 106 34.92 -15.15 -30.38
C VAL A 106 33.54 -15.35 -29.75
N GLY A 107 32.76 -14.29 -29.62
CA GLY A 107 31.51 -14.27 -28.84
C GLY A 107 31.12 -12.86 -28.39
N TYR A 108 30.16 -12.78 -27.46
CA TYR A 108 29.75 -11.53 -26.83
C TYR A 108 30.74 -11.13 -25.72
N ASP A 109 31.20 -9.89 -25.75
CA ASP A 109 32.14 -9.35 -24.78
C ASP A 109 31.41 -8.70 -23.60
N ILE A 110 31.38 -9.41 -22.47
CA ILE A 110 30.71 -8.94 -21.25
C ILE A 110 31.40 -7.75 -20.59
N SER A 111 32.61 -7.35 -21.01
CA SER A 111 33.24 -6.12 -20.47
C SER A 111 32.42 -4.87 -20.81
N GLN A 112 31.49 -4.97 -21.76
CA GLN A 112 30.55 -3.90 -22.10
C GLN A 112 29.41 -3.76 -21.07
N ASP A 113 29.19 -4.75 -20.22
CA ASP A 113 28.15 -4.76 -19.19
C ASP A 113 28.64 -4.31 -17.80
N VAL A 114 29.86 -3.76 -17.73
CA VAL A 114 30.42 -3.26 -16.47
C VAL A 114 29.59 -2.09 -15.98
N LEU A 115 29.03 -2.23 -14.79
CA LEU A 115 28.31 -1.15 -14.12
C LEU A 115 29.30 -0.06 -13.71
N THR A 116 29.03 1.17 -14.14
CA THR A 116 29.78 2.34 -13.73
C THR A 116 29.49 2.71 -12.28
N LEU A 117 30.29 3.61 -11.70
CA LEU A 117 30.01 4.15 -10.37
C LEU A 117 28.61 4.79 -10.32
N GLN A 118 28.20 5.49 -11.38
CA GLN A 118 26.88 6.11 -11.46
C GLN A 118 25.76 5.07 -11.48
N ASP A 119 25.92 3.97 -12.22
CA ASP A 119 24.92 2.90 -12.27
C ASP A 119 24.70 2.29 -10.88
N TRP A 120 25.77 2.13 -10.11
CA TRP A 120 25.67 1.67 -8.72
C TRP A 120 24.92 2.67 -7.83
N ILE A 121 25.19 3.98 -7.98
CA ILE A 121 24.51 5.04 -7.22
C ILE A 121 23.01 5.02 -7.53
N ASP A 122 22.64 5.05 -8.81
CA ASP A 122 21.25 5.03 -9.24
C ASP A 122 20.55 3.74 -8.79
N LEU A 123 21.22 2.59 -8.87
CA LEU A 123 20.68 1.31 -8.43
C LEU A 123 20.33 1.33 -6.94
N HIS A 124 21.17 1.95 -6.10
CA HIS A 124 20.87 2.13 -4.68
C HIS A 124 19.62 2.99 -4.48
N HIS A 125 19.52 4.13 -5.16
CA HIS A 125 18.35 5.00 -5.06
C HIS A 125 17.06 4.32 -5.54
N PHE A 126 17.11 3.55 -6.65
CA PHE A 126 15.98 2.77 -7.11
C PHE A 126 15.52 1.73 -6.07
N LEU A 127 16.46 1.01 -5.45
CA LEU A 127 16.11 0.03 -4.41
C LEU A 127 15.43 0.67 -3.20
N ASP A 128 15.86 1.87 -2.81
CA ASP A 128 15.26 2.63 -1.71
C ASP A 128 13.82 3.06 -2.04
N ILE A 129 13.56 3.50 -3.27
CA ILE A 129 12.21 3.84 -3.73
C ILE A 129 11.32 2.62 -3.87
N LEU A 130 11.85 1.47 -4.30
CA LEU A 130 11.05 0.26 -4.47
C LEU A 130 10.61 -0.37 -3.15
N LYS A 131 11.31 -0.08 -2.04
CA LYS A 131 10.96 -0.58 -0.72
C LYS A 131 9.52 -0.23 -0.30
N PRO A 132 9.07 1.04 -0.30
CA PRO A 132 7.68 1.37 0.04
C PRO A 132 6.67 0.74 -0.92
N PHE A 133 6.96 0.62 -2.23
CA PHE A 133 6.08 -0.09 -3.16
C PHE A 133 5.90 -1.55 -2.78
N LYS A 134 7.00 -2.26 -2.47
CA LYS A 134 6.96 -3.66 -2.04
C LYS A 134 6.18 -3.81 -0.74
N ASP A 135 6.46 -2.96 0.24
CA ASP A 135 5.83 -3.05 1.56
C ASP A 135 4.32 -2.79 1.46
N LEU A 136 3.90 -1.82 0.63
CA LEU A 136 2.49 -1.56 0.36
C LEU A 136 1.83 -2.66 -0.47
N THR A 137 2.47 -3.21 -1.50
CA THR A 137 1.91 -4.35 -2.24
C THR A 137 1.64 -5.52 -1.30
N LYS A 138 2.61 -5.87 -0.44
CA LYS A 138 2.42 -6.93 0.56
C LYS A 138 1.33 -6.61 1.58
N ARG A 139 1.22 -5.35 1.98
CA ARG A 139 0.15 -4.88 2.87
C ARG A 139 -1.21 -5.03 2.19
N MET A 140 -1.33 -4.69 0.91
CA MET A 140 -2.60 -4.71 0.18
C MET A 140 -3.02 -6.11 -0.28
N GLU A 141 -2.11 -7.09 -0.32
CA GLU A 141 -2.41 -8.51 -0.57
C GLU A 141 -2.75 -9.30 0.70
N GLY A 142 -2.51 -8.70 1.88
CA GLY A 142 -2.73 -9.35 3.17
C GLY A 142 -4.20 -9.64 3.47
N ARG A 143 -4.45 -10.68 4.26
CA ARG A 143 -5.78 -10.94 4.82
C ARG A 143 -5.89 -10.28 6.18
N ALA A 144 -6.98 -9.55 6.38
CA ALA A 144 -7.35 -8.89 7.63
C ALA A 144 -7.86 -9.86 8.72
N ASN A 145 -7.24 -11.04 8.84
CA ASN A 145 -7.74 -12.16 9.65
C ASN A 145 -6.81 -12.54 10.81
N LYS A 146 -5.84 -11.67 11.14
CA LYS A 146 -4.98 -11.84 12.31
C LYS A 146 -5.58 -11.07 13.48
N ALA A 147 -5.64 -11.71 14.65
CA ALA A 147 -5.99 -11.05 15.91
C ALA A 147 -5.11 -9.80 16.11
N GLY A 148 -5.72 -8.63 16.30
CA GLY A 148 -4.97 -7.37 16.39
C GLY A 148 -4.90 -6.55 15.09
N LEU A 149 -5.35 -7.13 13.96
CA LEU A 149 -5.23 -6.57 12.61
C LEU A 149 -6.51 -6.74 11.77
N GLU A 150 -7.65 -7.00 12.42
CA GLU A 150 -8.96 -7.10 11.80
C GLU A 150 -9.30 -5.80 11.02
N GLY A 151 -9.87 -5.95 9.82
CA GLY A 151 -10.18 -4.83 8.93
C GLY A 151 -8.98 -4.10 8.31
N SER A 152 -7.73 -4.49 8.61
CA SER A 152 -6.52 -3.94 8.01
C SER A 152 -5.95 -4.86 6.93
N HIS A 153 -5.18 -4.32 5.98
CA HIS A 153 -4.54 -5.05 4.89
C HIS A 153 -5.52 -5.40 3.76
N GLY A 154 -5.34 -4.75 2.61
CA GLY A 154 -6.14 -4.97 1.40
C GLY A 154 -7.55 -4.39 1.44
N SER A 155 -7.82 -3.51 2.41
CA SER A 155 -9.13 -2.85 2.52
C SER A 155 -9.26 -1.69 1.51
N LEU A 156 -10.50 -1.37 1.13
CA LEU A 156 -10.74 -0.37 0.09
C LEU A 156 -10.30 1.05 0.52
N HIS A 157 -10.53 1.41 1.79
CA HIS A 157 -10.19 2.74 2.33
C HIS A 157 -8.67 3.01 2.35
N GLU A 158 -7.85 1.98 2.61
CA GLU A 158 -6.38 2.07 2.65
C GLU A 158 -5.75 2.38 1.29
N THR A 159 -6.50 2.23 0.19
CA THR A 159 -5.95 2.38 -1.16
C THR A 159 -5.50 3.81 -1.43
N ILE A 160 -6.36 4.79 -1.11
CA ILE A 160 -6.05 6.22 -1.34
C ILE A 160 -4.88 6.63 -0.45
N GLU A 161 -4.89 6.21 0.82
CA GLU A 161 -3.78 6.47 1.76
C GLU A 161 -2.46 5.85 1.30
N SER A 162 -2.51 4.64 0.74
CA SER A 162 -1.34 3.98 0.16
C SER A 162 -0.75 4.78 -1.00
N PHE A 163 -1.60 5.37 -1.84
CA PHE A 163 -1.15 6.27 -2.90
C PHE A 163 -0.55 7.56 -2.34
N ASP A 164 -1.14 8.17 -1.31
CA ASP A 164 -0.59 9.37 -0.66
C ASP A 164 0.83 9.13 -0.11
N VAL A 165 1.07 7.97 0.51
CA VAL A 165 2.40 7.56 0.98
C VAL A 165 3.39 7.47 -0.19
N LEU A 166 2.98 6.87 -1.31
CA LEU A 166 3.82 6.72 -2.50
C LEU A 166 4.09 8.06 -3.19
N PHE A 167 3.09 8.95 -3.25
CA PHE A 167 3.26 10.32 -3.74
C PHE A 167 4.36 11.04 -2.97
N LYS A 168 4.28 11.00 -1.64
CA LYS A 168 5.28 11.62 -0.78
C LYS A 168 6.68 11.06 -1.06
N LYS A 169 6.82 9.73 -1.20
CA LYS A 169 8.10 9.09 -1.47
C LYS A 169 8.69 9.45 -2.83
N LEU A 170 7.87 9.44 -3.89
CA LEU A 170 8.32 9.87 -5.22
C LEU A 170 8.62 11.37 -5.27
N GLN A 171 7.88 12.20 -4.54
CA GLN A 171 8.15 13.63 -4.46
C GLN A 171 9.45 13.92 -3.71
N GLU A 172 9.72 13.21 -2.61
CA GLU A 172 11.00 13.26 -1.90
C GLU A 172 12.17 12.87 -2.82
N ALA A 173 12.02 11.79 -3.60
CA ALA A 173 13.03 11.35 -4.55
C ALA A 173 13.24 12.35 -5.71
N GLY A 174 12.17 12.95 -6.22
CA GLY A 174 12.24 13.97 -7.27
C GLY A 174 12.97 15.22 -6.78
N ARG A 175 12.60 15.74 -5.60
CA ARG A 175 13.31 16.88 -4.98
C ARG A 175 14.79 16.58 -4.77
N PHE A 176 15.13 15.38 -4.31
CA PHE A 176 16.53 14.99 -4.15
C PHE A 176 17.30 15.07 -5.47
N ALA A 177 16.70 14.60 -6.58
CA ALA A 177 17.29 14.67 -7.90
C ALA A 177 17.44 16.11 -8.41
N ASP A 178 16.46 16.98 -8.13
CA ASP A 178 16.50 18.40 -8.49
C ASP A 178 17.57 19.16 -7.69
N ASP A 179 17.70 18.86 -6.39
CA ASP A 179 18.65 19.49 -5.48
C ASP A 179 20.10 19.02 -5.70
N HIS A 180 20.27 17.79 -6.21
CA HIS A 180 21.58 17.13 -6.42
C HIS A 180 21.72 16.55 -7.84
N PRO A 181 21.67 17.39 -8.88
CA PRO A 181 21.68 16.94 -10.28
C PRO A 181 23.02 16.31 -10.72
N ASP A 182 24.07 16.48 -9.92
CA ASP A 182 25.40 15.88 -10.09
C ASP A 182 25.55 14.51 -9.42
N VAL A 183 24.62 14.12 -8.55
CA VAL A 183 24.65 12.85 -7.80
C VAL A 183 23.91 11.73 -8.51
N VAL A 184 22.77 12.03 -9.13
CA VAL A 184 21.93 11.03 -9.83
C VAL A 184 21.95 11.26 -11.33
N SER A 185 21.73 10.19 -12.10
CA SER A 185 21.67 10.36 -13.55
C SER A 185 20.37 11.04 -14.01
N THR A 186 20.41 11.59 -15.22
CA THR A 186 19.22 12.10 -15.91
C THR A 186 18.18 10.99 -16.14
N TYR A 187 18.62 9.73 -16.26
CA TYR A 187 17.72 8.60 -16.37
C TYR A 187 16.91 8.40 -15.09
N TYR A 188 17.57 8.48 -13.92
CA TYR A 188 16.90 8.39 -12.64
C TYR A 188 15.82 9.47 -12.50
N SER A 189 16.12 10.73 -12.81
CA SER A 189 15.13 11.82 -12.76
C SER A 189 13.90 11.55 -13.64
N HIS A 190 14.12 11.17 -14.90
CA HIS A 190 13.01 10.82 -15.80
C HIS A 190 12.21 9.60 -15.34
N ALA A 191 12.86 8.63 -14.70
CA ALA A 191 12.21 7.47 -14.12
C ALA A 191 11.28 7.84 -12.97
N ILE A 192 11.69 8.75 -12.09
CA ILE A 192 10.82 9.29 -11.02
C ILE A 192 9.61 9.99 -11.62
N ASP A 193 9.80 10.83 -12.62
CA ASP A 193 8.69 11.54 -13.28
C ASP A 193 7.73 10.58 -13.96
N ALA A 194 8.24 9.54 -14.64
CA ALA A 194 7.41 8.52 -15.25
C ALA A 194 6.55 7.78 -14.21
N ALA A 195 7.13 7.46 -13.05
CA ALA A 195 6.41 6.84 -11.94
C ALA A 195 5.34 7.78 -11.35
N ARG A 196 5.67 9.07 -11.17
CA ARG A 196 4.74 10.09 -10.65
C ARG A 196 3.54 10.26 -11.56
N ILE A 197 3.76 10.49 -12.86
CA ILE A 197 2.70 10.61 -13.87
C ILE A 197 1.81 9.37 -13.83
N LYS A 198 2.40 8.17 -13.74
CA LYS A 198 1.62 6.93 -13.72
C LYS A 198 0.83 6.75 -12.42
N LEU A 199 1.38 7.17 -11.28
CA LEU A 199 0.67 7.17 -10.01
C LEU A 199 -0.50 8.17 -10.03
N GLU A 200 -0.32 9.37 -10.59
CA GLU A 200 -1.38 10.37 -10.77
C GLU A 200 -2.53 9.85 -11.63
N GLU A 201 -2.22 9.16 -12.73
CA GLU A 201 -3.22 8.52 -13.59
C GLU A 201 -4.09 7.53 -12.79
N TYR A 202 -3.46 6.63 -12.03
CA TYR A 202 -4.21 5.62 -11.26
C TYR A 202 -4.89 6.18 -10.02
N PHE A 203 -4.31 7.19 -9.39
CA PHE A 203 -4.97 7.93 -8.33
C PHE A 203 -6.25 8.57 -8.87
N GLY A 204 -6.19 9.28 -10.01
CA GLY A 204 -7.38 9.90 -10.61
C GLY A 204 -8.49 8.89 -10.93
N LEU A 205 -8.14 7.71 -11.44
CA LEU A 205 -9.11 6.63 -11.69
C LEU A 205 -9.71 6.05 -10.41
N THR A 206 -8.91 5.95 -9.35
CA THR A 206 -9.32 5.43 -8.03
C THR A 206 -10.22 6.44 -7.33
N ASP A 207 -9.78 7.69 -7.27
CA ASP A 207 -10.52 8.79 -6.66
C ASP A 207 -11.85 9.03 -7.38
N ALA A 208 -11.90 8.96 -8.72
CA ALA A 208 -13.14 9.10 -9.49
C ALA A 208 -14.19 8.01 -9.18
N THR A 209 -13.78 6.88 -8.60
CA THR A 209 -14.65 5.73 -8.33
C THR A 209 -15.34 5.88 -6.96
N PRO A 210 -16.68 5.99 -6.91
CA PRO A 210 -17.40 6.31 -5.66
C PRO A 210 -17.12 5.37 -4.50
N ALA A 211 -16.93 4.07 -4.75
CA ALA A 211 -16.70 3.09 -3.70
C ALA A 211 -15.46 3.39 -2.85
N TYR A 212 -14.38 3.91 -3.45
CA TYR A 212 -13.17 4.25 -2.69
C TYR A 212 -13.38 5.46 -1.78
N ARG A 213 -14.07 6.49 -2.28
CA ARG A 213 -14.39 7.69 -1.47
C ARG A 213 -15.39 7.36 -0.36
N GLU A 214 -16.41 6.57 -0.67
CA GLU A 214 -17.41 6.16 0.30
C GLU A 214 -16.79 5.30 1.40
N ALA A 215 -15.92 4.34 1.05
CA ALA A 215 -15.21 3.55 2.03
C ALA A 215 -14.34 4.40 2.95
N LYS A 216 -13.72 5.47 2.43
CA LYS A 216 -12.95 6.42 3.23
C LYS A 216 -13.87 7.23 4.16
N SER A 217 -14.99 7.76 3.66
CA SER A 217 -15.96 8.53 4.45
C SER A 217 -16.51 7.71 5.62
N VAL A 218 -16.99 6.49 5.34
CA VAL A 218 -17.55 5.60 6.36
C VAL A 218 -16.52 5.30 7.45
N VAL A 219 -15.26 5.04 7.08
CA VAL A 219 -14.21 4.79 8.08
C VAL A 219 -13.92 6.05 8.91
N GLN A 220 -13.92 7.24 8.31
CA GLN A 220 -13.71 8.50 9.02
C GLN A 220 -14.87 8.83 9.97
N GLU A 221 -16.11 8.64 9.52
CA GLU A 221 -17.32 8.86 10.33
C GLU A 221 -17.38 7.90 11.52
N VAL A 222 -17.25 6.60 11.27
CA VAL A 222 -17.23 5.58 12.32
C VAL A 222 -16.08 5.85 13.30
N PHE A 223 -14.92 6.29 12.82
CA PHE A 223 -13.81 6.64 13.68
C PHE A 223 -14.09 7.87 14.56
N ALA A 224 -14.72 8.91 14.01
CA ALA A 224 -15.13 10.07 14.79
C ALA A 224 -16.13 9.70 15.90
N GLU A 225 -17.10 8.83 15.59
CA GLU A 225 -18.05 8.30 16.60
C GLU A 225 -17.33 7.56 17.74
N TYR A 226 -16.28 6.80 17.44
CA TYR A 226 -15.46 6.14 18.47
C TYR A 226 -14.62 7.13 19.29
N GLU A 227 -14.07 8.18 18.67
CA GLU A 227 -13.33 9.22 19.39
C GLU A 227 -14.27 10.00 20.32
N ASP A 228 -15.45 10.39 19.85
CA ASP A 228 -16.45 11.07 20.66
C ASP A 228 -16.90 10.21 21.85
N ALA A 229 -17.20 8.93 21.63
CA ALA A 229 -17.56 7.99 22.70
C ALA A 229 -16.43 7.78 23.71
N TYR A 230 -15.16 7.82 23.27
CA TYR A 230 -14.02 7.79 24.20
C TYR A 230 -13.92 9.06 25.01
N MET A 231 -14.09 10.23 24.40
CA MET A 231 -14.03 11.50 25.12
C MET A 231 -15.18 11.61 26.14
N GLU A 232 -16.36 11.05 25.84
CA GLU A 232 -17.46 10.92 26.79
C GLU A 232 -17.15 9.94 27.93
N ALA A 233 -16.57 8.77 27.63
CA ALA A 233 -16.18 7.79 28.63
C ALA A 233 -15.03 8.29 29.52
N ASP A 234 -14.02 8.93 28.95
CA ASP A 234 -12.87 9.53 29.66
C ASP A 234 -13.33 10.73 30.51
N ALA A 235 -14.29 11.52 30.02
CA ALA A 235 -14.92 12.56 30.82
C ALA A 235 -15.75 11.99 31.97
N ALA A 236 -16.49 10.90 31.74
CA ALA A 236 -17.24 10.19 32.77
C ALA A 236 -16.31 9.54 33.81
N ASP A 237 -15.21 8.93 33.37
CA ASP A 237 -14.17 8.36 34.24
C ASP A 237 -13.43 9.47 35.01
N HIS A 238 -13.21 10.64 34.40
CA HIS A 238 -12.65 11.82 35.08
C HIS A 238 -13.64 12.42 36.08
N GLU A 239 -14.95 12.42 35.80
CA GLU A 239 -15.99 12.89 36.70
C GLU A 239 -16.21 11.90 37.85
N GLU A 240 -16.18 10.60 37.58
CA GLU A 240 -16.22 9.51 38.56
C GLU A 240 -14.95 9.49 39.42
N ALA A 241 -13.76 9.62 38.83
CA ALA A 241 -12.49 9.75 39.54
C ALA A 241 -12.41 11.06 40.33
N SER A 242 -13.00 12.16 39.87
CA SER A 242 -13.11 13.42 40.63
C SER A 242 -14.05 13.25 41.83
N SER A 243 -15.16 12.51 41.65
CA SER A 243 -16.10 12.18 42.73
C SER A 243 -15.49 11.22 43.76
N LEU A 244 -14.66 10.27 43.33
CA LEU A 244 -13.90 9.33 44.17
C LEU A 244 -12.69 9.99 44.83
N ALA A 245 -11.99 10.92 44.16
CA ALA A 245 -10.88 11.68 44.72
C ALA A 245 -11.31 12.71 45.78
N LEU A 246 -12.58 13.15 45.76
CA LEU A 246 -13.20 13.87 46.88
C LEU A 246 -13.50 12.96 48.09
N GLY A 247 -13.37 11.64 47.94
CA GLY A 247 -13.64 10.63 48.98
C GLY A 247 -12.41 9.93 49.55
N GLU A 248 -11.27 9.87 48.86
CA GLU A 248 -10.13 9.09 49.35
C GLU A 248 -8.78 9.68 48.92
N VAL A 249 -8.02 10.14 49.93
CA VAL A 249 -6.61 10.46 49.82
C VAL A 249 -5.84 9.20 50.24
N VAL A 250 -4.98 8.66 49.37
CA VAL A 250 -3.58 8.20 49.64
C VAL A 250 -3.06 7.32 48.48
N ALA A 251 -1.75 7.52 48.21
CA ALA A 251 -0.81 6.92 47.26
C ALA A 251 -0.81 5.36 47.20
N ASP A 252 -0.22 4.65 46.22
CA ASP A 252 1.12 4.84 45.62
C ASP A 252 1.31 4.04 44.32
N LYS A 253 2.35 4.40 43.56
CA LYS A 253 2.74 3.93 42.22
C LYS A 253 3.58 2.65 42.24
N ALA A 254 3.44 1.81 41.21
CA ALA A 254 4.55 1.01 40.67
C ALA A 254 4.35 0.81 39.16
N GLY A 255 5.39 1.12 38.38
CA GLY A 255 5.40 0.98 36.93
C GLY A 255 5.94 -0.37 36.47
N ASP A 256 5.79 -0.65 35.17
CA ASP A 256 6.81 -1.40 34.43
C ASP A 256 6.74 -1.21 32.90
N ASP A 257 7.91 -1.40 32.32
CA ASP A 257 8.36 -1.38 30.93
C ASP A 257 7.34 -1.46 29.77
N LEU A 258 7.39 -0.45 28.89
CA LEU A 258 6.75 -0.45 27.57
C LEU A 258 7.81 -0.37 26.46
N VAL A 259 7.95 -1.46 25.71
CA VAL A 259 8.49 -1.41 24.34
C VAL A 259 7.55 -0.51 23.53
N ALA A 260 8.02 0.69 23.18
CA ALA A 260 7.24 1.68 22.45
C ALA A 260 6.73 1.11 21.12
N LEU A 261 5.40 1.04 20.97
CA LEU A 261 4.73 0.65 19.74
C LEU A 261 4.82 1.79 18.71
N ASP A 262 4.79 1.45 17.42
CA ASP A 262 4.74 2.50 16.39
C ASP A 262 3.40 3.28 16.49
N PRO A 263 3.34 4.56 16.08
CA PRO A 263 2.15 5.40 16.26
C PRO A 263 0.86 4.83 15.63
N LEU A 264 0.99 4.04 14.57
CA LEU A 264 -0.12 3.38 13.89
C LEU A 264 -0.60 2.14 14.66
N GLN A 265 0.32 1.42 15.31
CA GLN A 265 0.01 0.30 16.21
C GLN A 265 -0.63 0.78 17.51
N GLU A 266 -0.14 1.90 18.05
CA GLU A 266 -0.70 2.61 19.20
C GLU A 266 -2.14 3.03 18.92
N ALA A 267 -2.38 3.71 17.79
CA ALA A 267 -3.71 4.11 17.36
C ALA A 267 -4.65 2.92 17.14
N ARG A 268 -4.15 1.76 16.72
CA ARG A 268 -4.95 0.53 16.56
C ARG A 268 -5.29 -0.14 17.88
N LYS A 269 -4.34 -0.25 18.80
CA LYS A 269 -4.63 -0.78 20.14
C LYS A 269 -5.69 0.07 20.83
N ARG A 270 -5.61 1.40 20.69
CA ARG A 270 -6.66 2.32 21.14
C ARG A 270 -8.00 1.95 20.49
N ARG A 271 -8.08 1.85 19.16
CA ARG A 271 -9.32 1.43 18.45
C ARG A 271 -9.89 0.09 18.93
N GLN A 272 -9.05 -0.91 19.20
CA GLN A 272 -9.50 -2.23 19.64
C GLN A 272 -10.05 -2.21 21.06
N MET A 273 -9.35 -1.54 21.97
CA MET A 273 -9.80 -1.35 23.35
C MET A 273 -11.15 -0.62 23.39
N LEU A 274 -11.35 0.39 22.53
CA LEU A 274 -12.61 1.12 22.40
C LEU A 274 -13.75 0.27 21.85
N ALA A 275 -13.47 -0.60 20.88
CA ALA A 275 -14.46 -1.52 20.32
C ALA A 275 -14.91 -2.56 21.37
N GLU A 276 -13.99 -3.06 22.20
CA GLU A 276 -14.29 -3.98 23.31
C GLU A 276 -15.14 -3.30 24.40
N LEU A 277 -14.79 -2.06 24.77
CA LEU A 277 -15.58 -1.25 25.71
C LEU A 277 -17.01 -1.01 25.20
N ALA A 278 -17.17 -0.60 23.94
CA ALA A 278 -18.48 -0.38 23.31
C ALA A 278 -19.31 -1.67 23.16
N ALA A 279 -18.67 -2.83 22.97
CA ALA A 279 -19.35 -4.12 22.93
C ALA A 279 -19.84 -4.56 24.32
N SER A 280 -19.05 -4.32 25.37
CA SER A 280 -19.39 -4.69 26.74
C SER A 280 -20.61 -3.92 27.30
N GLY A 281 -20.80 -2.66 26.88
CA GLY A 281 -21.96 -1.85 27.24
C GLY A 281 -23.30 -2.34 26.65
N LYS A 282 -23.29 -3.21 25.63
CA LYS A 282 -24.52 -3.73 25.00
C LYS A 282 -25.07 -5.03 25.60
N GLU A 283 -24.29 -5.75 26.42
CA GLU A 283 -24.73 -7.02 27.03
C GLU A 283 -25.47 -6.85 28.39
N GLY A 284 -25.46 -5.65 29.00
CA GLY A 284 -26.14 -5.38 30.28
C GLY A 284 -27.66 -5.21 30.24
N GLY A 285 -28.30 -5.35 29.06
CA GLY A 285 -29.71 -5.01 28.83
C GLY A 285 -30.64 -6.20 28.62
N LYS A 286 -30.57 -7.24 29.46
CA LYS A 286 -31.67 -8.23 29.58
C LYS A 286 -32.00 -8.44 31.04
N SER A 287 -32.84 -7.57 31.59
CA SER A 287 -33.55 -7.85 32.82
C SER A 287 -34.56 -8.98 32.56
N GLU A 288 -34.37 -10.08 33.28
CA GLU A 288 -35.36 -11.11 33.50
C GLU A 288 -36.62 -10.48 34.11
N THR A 289 -37.75 -10.58 33.41
CA THR A 289 -39.06 -10.47 34.05
C THR A 289 -39.58 -11.88 34.34
N ASN A 290 -39.39 -12.32 35.58
CA ASN A 290 -40.11 -13.43 36.18
C ASN A 290 -41.28 -12.88 37.03
N PHE A 291 -42.40 -13.60 36.93
CA PHE A 291 -43.74 -13.42 37.52
C PHE A 291 -44.69 -12.44 36.85
#